data_AF-A0A0D6QLX8-F1
#
_entry.id   AF-A0A0D6QLX8-F1
#
_cell.length_a   1.000
_cell.length_b   1.000
_cell.length_c   1.000
_cell.angle_alpha   90.00
_cell.angle_beta   90.00
_cell.angle_gamma   90.00
#
_symmetry.space_group_name_H-M   'P 1'
#
loop_
_entity.id
_entity.type
_entity.pdbx_description
1 polymer ?
#
loop_
_entity_poly.entity_id
_entity_poly.type
_entity_poly.pdbx_seq_one_letter_code
_entity_poly.pdbx_strand_id
1 'polypeptide(L)'
;MRACLPGGAARAALVLAASAALLQGCAGRTLYRWGEYDEALYAHYKNPQDREAFVERLRVVIDGAEQAGEKVPPGCYAEYGYALYEEARYEDASRYFKLEREKWPESGVLMQKMIGLADRRGGKAPAAPAAAAAVPAKPVPVKATKAAAKPAATRGPAGALERR
;
A
#
# COMPACT_ATOMS: atom_id res chain seq x y z
N MET A 1 -37.88 38.54 -23.96
CA MET A 1 -37.03 37.82 -24.95
C MET A 1 -36.75 36.42 -24.39
N ARG A 2 -37.43 35.38 -24.91
CA ARG A 2 -37.21 33.97 -24.51
C ARG A 2 -36.19 33.37 -25.48
N ALA A 3 -35.01 33.02 -24.99
CA ALA A 3 -34.00 32.31 -25.78
C ALA A 3 -34.51 30.89 -26.07
N CYS A 4 -34.86 30.64 -27.32
CA CYS A 4 -35.18 29.30 -27.84
C CYS A 4 -33.84 28.58 -28.06
N LEU A 5 -33.38 27.79 -27.08
CA LEU A 5 -32.22 26.93 -27.32
C LEU A 5 -32.64 25.83 -28.32
N PRO A 6 -31.89 25.61 -29.41
CA PRO A 6 -32.20 24.54 -30.36
C PRO A 6 -32.12 23.21 -29.62
N GLY A 7 -33.16 22.37 -29.75
CA GLY A 7 -33.27 21.08 -29.03
C GLY A 7 -32.07 20.14 -29.23
N GLY A 8 -31.25 20.35 -30.26
CA GLY A 8 -29.97 19.67 -30.45
C GLY A 8 -28.87 20.09 -29.46
N ALA A 9 -28.80 21.38 -29.10
CA ALA A 9 -27.82 21.88 -28.13
C ALA A 9 -28.16 21.43 -26.70
N ALA A 10 -29.45 21.36 -26.35
CA ALA A 10 -29.90 20.85 -25.06
C ALA A 10 -29.62 19.33 -24.91
N ARG A 11 -29.79 18.55 -25.99
CA ARG A 11 -29.44 17.12 -26.03
C ARG A 11 -27.93 16.91 -25.95
N ALA A 12 -27.14 17.70 -26.67
CA ALA A 12 -25.68 17.64 -26.61
C ALA A 12 -25.15 18.00 -25.22
N ALA A 13 -25.72 19.04 -24.58
CA ALA A 13 -25.37 19.43 -23.21
C ALA A 13 -25.72 18.34 -22.18
N LEU A 14 -26.87 17.66 -22.36
CA LEU A 14 -27.29 16.56 -21.48
C LEU A 14 -26.37 15.33 -21.62
N VAL A 15 -25.97 14.98 -22.86
CA VAL A 15 -25.00 13.91 -23.11
C VAL A 15 -23.63 14.27 -22.54
N LEU A 16 -23.16 15.50 -22.70
CA LEU A 16 -21.87 15.94 -22.16
C LEU A 16 -21.86 15.94 -20.62
N ALA A 17 -22.95 16.36 -19.99
CA ALA A 17 -23.11 16.34 -18.53
C ALA A 17 -23.21 14.90 -17.99
N ALA A 18 -23.93 14.01 -18.68
CA ALA A 18 -23.99 12.60 -18.33
C ALA A 18 -22.62 11.91 -18.47
N SER A 19 -21.88 12.22 -19.53
CA SER A 19 -20.50 11.75 -19.72
C SER A 19 -19.59 12.23 -18.59
N ALA A 20 -19.66 13.51 -18.20
CA ALA A 20 -18.85 14.07 -17.12
C ALA A 20 -19.12 13.41 -15.75
N ALA A 21 -20.36 13.02 -15.47
CA ALA A 21 -20.72 12.30 -14.25
C ALA A 21 -20.10 10.89 -14.16
N LEU A 22 -19.86 10.24 -15.31
CA LEU A 22 -19.20 8.92 -15.36
C LEU A 22 -17.70 8.97 -15.03
N LEU A 23 -17.04 10.14 -15.10
CA LEU A 23 -15.61 10.28 -14.80
C LEU A 23 -15.29 10.45 -13.30
N GLN A 24 -16.30 10.56 -12.42
CA GLN A 24 -16.09 10.76 -10.97
C GLN A 24 -15.74 9.46 -10.19
N GLY A 25 -15.54 8.32 -10.87
CA GLY A 25 -15.34 7.02 -10.21
C GLY A 25 -13.90 6.65 -9.81
N CYS A 26 -12.86 7.32 -10.33
CA CYS A 26 -11.47 6.84 -10.16
C CYS A 26 -10.71 7.42 -8.96
N ALA A 27 -11.26 8.40 -8.24
CA ALA A 27 -10.58 9.05 -7.11
C ALA A 27 -11.27 8.77 -5.75
N GLY A 28 -11.92 7.60 -5.65
CA GLY A 28 -12.60 7.15 -4.44
C GLY A 28 -11.65 6.81 -3.29
N ARG A 29 -12.22 6.79 -2.08
CA ARG A 29 -11.55 6.47 -0.80
C ARG A 29 -10.61 5.27 -0.93
N THR A 30 -9.41 5.40 -0.35
CA THR A 30 -8.44 4.31 -0.28
C THR A 30 -9.00 3.18 0.60
N LEU A 31 -9.06 1.96 0.05
CA LEU A 31 -9.53 0.78 0.81
C LEU A 31 -8.56 0.36 1.91
N TYR A 32 -7.28 0.70 1.77
CA TYR A 32 -6.20 0.33 2.69
C TYR A 32 -5.41 1.56 3.12
N ARG A 33 -4.80 1.45 4.29
CA ARG A 33 -3.86 2.42 4.81
C ARG A 33 -2.45 2.04 4.39
N TRP A 34 -2.00 2.61 3.28
CA TRP A 34 -0.65 2.40 2.75
C TRP A 34 0.44 3.09 3.57
N GLY A 35 0.08 4.12 4.36
CA GLY A 35 1.05 4.87 5.16
C GLY A 35 2.21 5.38 4.31
N GLU A 36 3.43 5.08 4.72
CA GLU A 36 4.68 5.48 4.04
C GLU A 36 5.14 4.45 2.97
N TYR A 37 4.31 3.46 2.64
CA TYR A 37 4.71 2.37 1.74
C TYR A 37 5.20 2.86 0.37
N ASP A 38 4.45 3.75 -0.28
CA ASP A 38 4.79 4.24 -1.62
C ASP A 38 6.12 4.98 -1.64
N GLU A 39 6.36 5.81 -0.61
CA GLU A 39 7.63 6.54 -0.47
C GLU A 39 8.78 5.58 -0.16
N ALA A 40 8.55 4.61 0.73
CA ALA A 40 9.53 3.58 1.07
C ALA A 40 9.94 2.76 -0.15
N LEU A 41 8.96 2.33 -0.95
CA LEU A 41 9.18 1.55 -2.16
C LEU A 41 9.94 2.36 -3.20
N TYR A 42 9.56 3.62 -3.43
CA TYR A 42 10.27 4.50 -4.37
C TYR A 42 11.72 4.75 -3.94
N ALA A 43 11.95 5.01 -2.65
CA ALA A 43 13.29 5.19 -2.09
C ALA A 43 14.14 3.92 -2.27
N HIS A 44 13.57 2.75 -1.99
CA HIS A 44 14.24 1.46 -2.18
C HIS A 44 14.60 1.21 -3.64
N TYR A 45 13.71 1.52 -4.59
CA TYR A 45 14.03 1.42 -6.02
C TYR A 45 15.19 2.33 -6.45
N LYS A 46 15.31 3.52 -5.84
CA LYS A 46 16.42 4.45 -6.12
C LYS A 46 17.72 4.02 -5.46
N ASN A 47 17.64 3.40 -4.29
CA ASN A 47 18.79 2.91 -3.56
C ASN A 47 18.54 1.51 -2.97
N PRO A 48 18.69 0.44 -3.77
CA PRO A 48 18.41 -0.92 -3.33
C PRO A 48 19.35 -1.41 -2.21
N GLN A 49 20.48 -0.73 -2.01
CA GLN A 49 21.44 -1.05 -0.94
C GLN A 49 20.90 -0.65 0.44
N ASP A 50 19.91 0.24 0.51
CA ASP A 50 19.24 0.64 1.76
C ASP A 50 17.99 -0.22 1.98
N ARG A 51 18.22 -1.53 2.04
CA ARG A 51 17.15 -2.53 2.17
C ARG A 51 16.57 -2.50 3.58
N GLU A 52 17.39 -2.32 4.60
CA GLU A 52 16.98 -2.31 6.00
C GLU A 52 15.95 -1.20 6.28
N ALA A 53 16.17 0.01 5.73
CA ALA A 53 15.21 1.10 5.88
C ALA A 53 13.87 0.80 5.19
N PHE A 54 13.88 0.08 4.06
CA PHE A 54 12.65 -0.36 3.40
C PHE A 54 11.90 -1.40 4.24
N VAL A 55 12.60 -2.39 4.78
CA VAL A 55 12.04 -3.44 5.63
C VAL A 55 11.42 -2.86 6.91
N GLU A 56 12.09 -1.87 7.53
CA GLU A 56 11.54 -1.19 8.71
C GLU A 56 10.28 -0.38 8.37
N ARG A 57 10.26 0.33 7.22
CA ARG A 57 9.05 1.05 6.80
C ARG A 57 7.89 0.11 6.46
N LEU A 58 8.16 -1.05 5.86
CA LEU A 58 7.18 -2.12 5.66
C LEU A 58 6.58 -2.59 6.99
N ARG A 59 7.42 -2.81 8.00
CA ARG A 59 6.98 -3.20 9.34
C ARG A 59 6.06 -2.13 9.96
N VAL A 60 6.41 -0.85 9.85
CA VAL A 60 5.57 0.25 10.36
C VAL A 60 4.19 0.27 9.69
N VAL A 61 4.11 -0.03 8.39
CA VAL A 61 2.82 -0.13 7.67
C VAL A 61 1.99 -1.29 8.18
N ILE A 62 2.61 -2.46 8.38
CA ILE A 62 1.96 -3.66 8.94
C ILE A 62 1.43 -3.36 10.36
N ASP A 63 2.33 -2.94 11.25
CA ASP A 63 2.02 -2.68 12.66
C ASP A 63 0.94 -1.59 12.78
N GLY A 64 1.00 -0.55 11.96
CA GLY A 64 0.05 0.56 11.97
C GLY A 64 -1.37 0.16 11.53
N ALA A 65 -1.50 -0.77 10.58
CA ALA A 65 -2.79 -1.31 10.15
C ALA A 65 -3.34 -2.33 11.17
N GLU A 66 -2.50 -3.24 11.67
CA GLU A 66 -2.90 -4.23 12.69
C GLU A 66 -3.38 -3.55 13.97
N GLN A 67 -2.67 -2.52 14.45
CA GLN A 67 -3.05 -1.76 15.66
C GLN A 67 -4.35 -0.97 15.47
N ALA A 68 -4.64 -0.53 14.26
CA ALA A 68 -5.89 0.13 13.93
C ALA A 68 -7.06 -0.85 13.76
N GLY A 69 -6.81 -2.16 13.80
CA GLY A 69 -7.81 -3.19 13.46
C GLY A 69 -8.18 -3.17 11.98
N GLU A 70 -7.34 -2.57 11.13
CA GLU A 70 -7.53 -2.47 9.68
C GLU A 70 -6.84 -3.63 8.96
N LYS A 71 -7.25 -3.87 7.71
CA LYS A 71 -6.59 -4.87 6.87
C LYS A 71 -5.27 -4.30 6.35
N VAL A 72 -4.16 -4.95 6.68
CA VAL A 72 -2.84 -4.67 6.09
C VAL A 72 -2.94 -4.75 4.56
N PRO A 73 -2.42 -3.76 3.81
CA PRO A 73 -2.52 -3.77 2.35
C PRO A 73 -1.98 -5.06 1.70
N PRO A 74 -2.53 -5.47 0.54
CA PRO A 74 -2.07 -6.66 -0.15
C PRO A 74 -0.59 -6.55 -0.52
N GLY A 75 0.14 -7.65 -0.34
CA GLY A 75 1.57 -7.75 -0.63
C GLY A 75 2.49 -7.32 0.51
N CYS A 76 2.03 -6.53 1.51
CA CYS A 76 2.92 -6.08 2.58
C CYS A 76 3.46 -7.23 3.44
N TYR A 77 2.62 -8.24 3.79
CA TYR A 77 3.12 -9.39 4.54
C TYR A 77 4.01 -10.29 3.68
N ALA A 78 3.69 -10.44 2.38
CA ALA A 78 4.54 -11.19 1.46
C ALA A 78 5.95 -10.57 1.38
N GLU A 79 6.03 -9.25 1.27
CA GLU A 79 7.29 -8.57 1.01
C GLU A 79 8.15 -8.52 2.28
N TYR A 80 7.51 -8.33 3.43
CA TYR A 80 8.17 -8.48 4.73
C TYR A 80 8.63 -9.93 4.98
N GLY A 81 7.80 -10.92 4.65
CA GLY A 81 8.16 -12.34 4.72
C GLY A 81 9.32 -12.70 3.80
N TYR A 82 9.37 -12.14 2.60
CA TYR A 82 10.48 -12.30 1.67
C TYR A 82 11.77 -11.70 2.23
N ALA A 83 11.66 -10.51 2.86
CA ALA A 83 12.82 -9.91 3.48
C ALA A 83 13.42 -10.80 4.59
N LEU A 84 12.56 -11.37 5.43
CA LEU A 84 12.97 -12.31 6.47
C LEU A 84 13.59 -13.60 5.89
N TYR A 85 13.08 -14.07 4.75
CA TYR A 85 13.62 -15.23 4.07
C TYR A 85 15.06 -15.01 3.59
N GLU A 86 15.36 -13.84 3.02
CA GLU A 86 16.72 -13.47 2.60
C GLU A 86 17.70 -13.36 3.78
N GLU A 87 17.20 -12.96 4.95
CA GLU A 87 17.94 -12.91 6.22
C GLU A 87 18.10 -14.30 6.89
N ALA A 88 17.69 -15.37 6.20
CA ALA A 88 17.66 -16.74 6.71
C ALA A 88 16.76 -16.96 7.95
N ARG A 89 15.83 -16.04 8.22
CA ARG A 89 14.81 -16.13 9.27
C ARG A 89 13.59 -16.91 8.78
N TYR A 90 13.80 -18.17 8.41
CA TYR A 90 12.82 -18.95 7.65
C TYR A 90 11.49 -19.21 8.40
N GLU A 91 11.53 -19.41 9.71
CA GLU A 91 10.32 -19.58 10.54
C GLU A 91 9.45 -18.31 10.54
N ASP A 92 10.09 -17.15 10.74
CA ASP A 92 9.40 -15.86 10.70
C ASP A 92 8.84 -15.59 9.29
N ALA A 93 9.63 -15.87 8.24
CA ALA A 93 9.18 -15.74 6.85
C ALA A 93 7.93 -16.59 6.57
N SER A 94 7.96 -17.87 6.98
CA SER A 94 6.81 -18.78 6.84
C SER A 94 5.56 -18.25 7.55
N ARG A 95 5.73 -17.68 8.75
CA ARG A 95 4.62 -17.04 9.49
C ARG A 95 4.00 -15.89 8.70
N TYR A 96 4.81 -14.99 8.14
CA TYR A 96 4.30 -13.86 7.38
C TYR A 96 3.67 -14.25 6.04
N PHE A 97 4.21 -15.26 5.33
CA PHE A 97 3.56 -15.80 4.14
C PHE A 97 2.20 -16.45 4.44
N LYS A 98 2.04 -17.07 5.62
CA LYS A 98 0.74 -17.61 6.07
C LYS A 98 -0.27 -16.49 6.34
N LEU A 99 0.18 -15.38 6.96
CA LEU A 99 -0.66 -14.19 7.17
C LEU A 99 -1.14 -13.59 5.85
N GLU A 100 -0.24 -13.42 4.87
CA GLU A 100 -0.61 -12.93 3.54
C GLU A 100 -1.68 -13.85 2.92
N ARG A 101 -1.45 -15.16 2.90
CA ARG A 101 -2.40 -16.12 2.31
C ARG A 101 -3.78 -16.07 2.98
N GLU A 102 -3.82 -15.88 4.30
CA GLU A 102 -5.08 -15.81 5.06
C GLU A 102 -5.85 -14.52 4.75
N LYS A 103 -5.15 -13.38 4.72
CA LYS A 103 -5.79 -12.08 4.46
C LYS A 103 -6.07 -11.88 2.97
N TRP A 104 -5.25 -12.43 2.09
CA TRP A 104 -5.22 -12.21 0.66
C TRP A 104 -5.21 -13.54 -0.10
N PRO A 105 -6.35 -14.26 -0.17
CA PRO A 105 -6.43 -15.57 -0.82
C PRO A 105 -6.05 -15.53 -2.31
N GLU A 106 -6.11 -14.37 -2.96
CA GLU A 106 -5.66 -14.14 -4.34
C GLU A 106 -4.16 -14.44 -4.50
N SER A 107 -3.37 -14.17 -3.47
CA SER A 107 -1.93 -14.49 -3.43
C SER A 107 -1.64 -15.96 -3.09
N GLY A 108 -2.68 -16.75 -2.78
CA GLY A 108 -2.52 -18.00 -2.05
C GLY A 108 -1.67 -19.06 -2.77
N VAL A 109 -1.73 -19.12 -4.10
CA VAL A 109 -0.89 -20.03 -4.90
C VAL A 109 0.59 -19.67 -4.76
N LEU A 110 0.93 -18.38 -4.77
CA LEU A 110 2.30 -17.92 -4.58
C LEU A 110 2.74 -18.19 -3.14
N MET A 111 1.93 -17.78 -2.16
CA MET A 111 2.27 -17.93 -0.75
C MET A 111 2.46 -19.39 -0.34
N GLN A 112 1.68 -20.32 -0.90
CA GLN A 112 1.88 -21.76 -0.66
C GLN A 112 3.27 -22.25 -1.11
N LYS A 113 3.77 -21.75 -2.24
CA LYS A 113 5.13 -22.07 -2.71
C LYS A 113 6.19 -21.45 -1.80
N MET A 114 6.00 -20.18 -1.39
CA MET A 114 6.93 -19.46 -0.51
C MET A 114 7.02 -20.11 0.87
N ILE A 115 5.89 -20.50 1.47
CA ILE A 115 5.83 -21.28 2.71
C ILE A 115 6.65 -22.57 2.56
N GLY A 116 6.41 -23.34 1.49
CA GLY A 116 7.16 -24.57 1.25
C GLY A 116 8.67 -24.35 1.01
N LEU A 117 9.08 -23.20 0.47
CA LEU A 117 10.49 -22.83 0.36
C LEU A 117 11.10 -22.50 1.73
N ALA A 118 10.41 -21.68 2.52
CA ALA A 118 10.83 -21.29 3.86
C ALA A 118 10.94 -22.51 4.79
N ASP A 119 9.91 -23.34 4.88
CA ASP A 119 9.86 -24.50 5.76
C ASP A 119 10.99 -25.51 5.42
N ARG A 120 11.26 -25.74 4.12
CA ARG A 120 12.37 -26.61 3.68
C ARG A 120 13.75 -26.06 4.05
N ARG A 121 13.91 -24.74 4.04
CA ARG A 121 15.18 -24.09 4.40
C ARG A 121 15.36 -24.02 5.92
N GLY A 122 14.29 -23.78 6.68
CA GLY A 122 14.28 -23.80 8.14
C GLY A 122 14.75 -25.14 8.72
N GLY A 123 14.33 -26.26 8.12
CA GLY A 123 14.78 -27.59 8.55
C GLY A 123 16.22 -27.96 8.18
N LYS A 124 16.90 -27.19 7.31
CA LYS A 124 18.25 -27.49 6.81
C LYS A 124 19.33 -26.51 7.31
N ALA A 125 18.95 -25.31 7.72
CA ALA A 125 19.91 -24.27 8.08
C ALA A 125 20.47 -24.44 9.51
N PRO A 126 21.77 -24.20 9.75
CA PRO A 126 22.25 -23.96 11.10
C PRO A 126 21.54 -22.72 11.65
N ALA A 127 21.08 -22.79 12.90
CA ALA A 127 20.36 -21.71 13.55
C ALA A 127 21.15 -20.39 13.43
N ALA A 128 20.65 -19.46 12.60
CA ALA A 128 21.17 -18.10 12.50
C ALA A 128 21.09 -17.43 13.89
N PRO A 129 21.97 -16.47 14.21
CA PRO A 129 22.01 -15.89 15.55
C PRO A 129 20.66 -15.24 15.87
N ALA A 130 20.02 -15.75 16.90
CA ALA A 130 18.87 -15.14 17.55
C ALA A 130 19.31 -13.78 18.12
N ALA A 131 19.28 -12.73 17.30
CA ALA A 131 19.51 -11.38 17.74
C ALA A 131 18.64 -10.41 16.93
N ALA A 132 17.75 -9.75 17.68
CA ALA A 132 16.80 -8.70 17.31
C ALA A 132 15.42 -9.13 16.76
N ALA A 133 14.46 -9.07 17.71
CA ALA A 133 13.01 -9.02 17.54
C ALA A 133 12.32 -10.33 17.13
N ALA A 134 12.13 -11.17 18.15
CA ALA A 134 10.84 -11.82 18.34
C ALA A 134 9.73 -10.80 18.05
N VAL A 135 8.79 -11.15 17.18
CA VAL A 135 7.53 -10.41 17.05
C VAL A 135 6.70 -10.83 18.27
N PRO A 136 6.51 -9.99 19.30
CA PRO A 136 5.52 -10.30 20.30
C PRO A 136 4.15 -10.19 19.63
N ALA A 137 3.33 -11.23 19.76
CA ALA A 137 1.92 -11.23 19.38
C ALA A 137 1.06 -10.28 20.27
N LYS A 138 1.62 -9.18 20.80
CA LYS A 138 0.96 -8.13 21.59
C LYS A 138 1.67 -6.77 21.37
N PRO A 139 0.93 -5.64 21.43
CA PRO A 139 1.24 -4.44 20.67
C PRO A 139 2.48 -3.69 21.20
N VAL A 140 3.37 -3.35 20.28
CA VAL A 140 4.47 -2.41 20.52
C VAL A 140 3.87 -0.99 20.53
N PRO A 141 4.11 -0.16 21.56
CA PRO A 141 3.47 1.14 21.68
C PRO A 141 4.05 2.12 20.64
N VAL A 142 3.28 2.38 19.58
CA VAL A 142 3.62 3.36 18.55
C VAL A 142 3.02 4.70 18.96
N LYS A 143 3.87 5.71 19.20
CA LYS A 143 3.38 7.09 19.39
C LYS A 143 2.69 7.54 18.11
N ALA A 144 1.42 7.90 18.23
CA ALA A 144 0.61 8.42 17.13
C ALA A 144 1.20 9.71 16.57
N THR A 145 1.99 9.61 15.50
CA THR A 145 2.33 10.78 14.69
C THR A 145 1.25 10.95 13.64
N LYS A 146 0.46 12.02 13.85
CA LYS A 146 -0.57 12.55 12.97
C LYS A 146 -0.07 12.60 11.52
N ALA A 147 -0.65 11.77 10.65
CA ALA A 147 -0.51 11.93 9.21
C ALA A 147 -1.14 13.29 8.83
N ALA A 148 -0.28 14.25 8.52
CA ALA A 148 -0.70 15.49 7.91
C ALA A 148 -1.21 15.15 6.51
N ALA A 149 -2.53 15.27 6.33
CA ALA A 149 -3.15 15.27 5.02
C ALA A 149 -2.45 16.32 4.15
N LYS A 150 -1.80 15.87 3.07
CA LYS A 150 -1.25 16.74 2.05
C LYS A 150 -2.42 17.56 1.47
N PRO A 151 -2.44 18.91 1.61
CA PRO A 151 -3.54 19.68 1.08
C PRO A 151 -3.52 19.57 -0.44
N ALA A 152 -4.68 19.26 -1.02
CA ALA A 152 -4.90 19.24 -2.44
C ALA A 152 -4.55 20.62 -3.01
N ALA A 153 -3.45 20.71 -3.76
CA ALA A 153 -3.11 21.88 -4.53
C ALA A 153 -4.16 22.05 -5.63
N THR A 154 -5.12 22.94 -5.41
CA THR A 154 -6.05 23.42 -6.43
C THR A 154 -5.24 24.17 -7.49
N ARG A 155 -4.91 23.48 -8.58
CA ARG A 155 -4.35 24.12 -9.77
C ARG A 155 -5.50 24.83 -10.48
N GLY A 156 -5.68 26.13 -10.19
CA GLY A 156 -6.60 26.99 -10.91
C GLY A 156 -6.21 27.09 -12.39
N PRO A 157 -7.18 27.28 -13.30
CA PRO A 157 -6.90 27.29 -14.74
C PRO A 157 -6.02 28.49 -15.09
N ALA A 158 -4.91 28.19 -15.77
CA ALA A 158 -4.10 29.16 -16.44
C ALA A 158 -4.89 29.75 -17.63
N GLY A 159 -4.96 31.08 -17.69
CA GLY A 159 -5.21 31.81 -18.93
C GLY A 159 -6.31 32.88 -18.85
N ALA A 160 -5.92 34.12 -18.53
CA ALA A 160 -6.55 35.33 -19.07
C ALA A 160 -5.64 36.55 -18.84
N LEU A 161 -4.97 36.99 -19.92
CA LEU A 161 -4.88 38.36 -20.44
C LEU A 161 -5.10 39.54 -19.46
N GLU A 162 -4.14 40.49 -19.44
CA GLU A 162 -4.28 41.97 -19.34
C GLU A 162 -3.00 42.59 -18.72
N ARG A 163 -2.04 43.06 -19.53
CA ARG A 163 -1.72 44.49 -19.75
C ARG A 163 -1.48 45.33 -18.47
N ARG A 164 -0.21 45.45 -18.07
CA ARG A 164 0.60 46.69 -17.99
C ARG A 164 1.84 46.45 -17.15
#